data_AF-M6VFT5-F1
#
_entry.id   AF-M6VFT5-F1
#
_cell.length_a   1.000
_cell.length_b   1.000
_cell.length_c   1.000
_cell.angle_alpha   90.00
_cell.angle_beta   90.00
_cell.angle_gamma   90.00
#
_symmetry.space_group_name_H-M   'P 1'
#
loop_
_entity.id
_entity.type
_entity.pdbx_description
1 polymer ?
#
loop_
_entity_poly.entity_id
_entity_poly.type
_entity_poly.pdbx_seq_one_letter_code
_entity_poly.pdbx_strand_id
1 'polypeptide(L)'
;MNYEIGKYYKVPCAELIGYKDKRFFVPVNGPEHSDPQFGASPNHYHVDARFTSNLLNQQFYIQSGFTNKPIWVDKKNIIFEKPFYFRRIVFKHKLCRSDVSGILGPNPSNRPAEFEKYQTWAKGFLGKKCHGGKCPHYGTEFIETNGVRYCPLHGLRTDKESSEIVGYFLPNAG
;
A
#
# COMPACT_ATOMS: atom_id res chain seq x y z
N MET A 1 9.37 -4.42 -9.78
CA MET A 1 10.77 -4.02 -9.49
C MET A 1 11.29 -4.84 -8.31
N ASN A 2 12.42 -5.52 -8.47
CA ASN A 2 13.01 -6.32 -7.39
C ASN A 2 13.97 -5.44 -6.58
N TYR A 3 13.56 -5.06 -5.37
CA TYR A 3 14.41 -4.28 -4.46
C TYR A 3 15.17 -5.22 -3.52
N GLU A 4 16.48 -5.03 -3.44
CA GLU A 4 17.32 -5.74 -2.48
C GLU A 4 17.34 -5.03 -1.13
N ILE A 5 17.06 -5.76 -0.05
CA ILE A 5 17.17 -5.26 1.33
C ILE A 5 18.62 -4.84 1.59
N GLY A 6 18.82 -3.71 2.26
CA GLY A 6 20.16 -3.15 2.53
C GLY A 6 20.62 -2.12 1.50
N LYS A 7 19.95 -1.99 0.35
CA LYS A 7 20.30 -1.01 -0.70
C LYS A 7 19.41 0.23 -0.69
N TYR A 8 19.96 1.35 -1.16
CA TYR A 8 19.25 2.60 -1.32
C TYR A 8 18.67 2.74 -2.73
N TYR A 9 17.43 3.19 -2.82
CA TYR A 9 16.73 3.42 -4.08
C TYR A 9 16.08 4.78 -4.09
N LYS A 10 15.98 5.38 -5.28
CA LYS A 10 15.20 6.60 -5.50
C LYS A 10 13.73 6.20 -5.63
N VAL A 11 12.94 6.48 -4.59
CA VAL A 11 11.53 6.06 -4.51
C VAL A 11 10.60 7.27 -4.35
N PRO A 12 9.35 7.16 -4.85
CA PRO A 12 8.35 8.19 -4.62
C PRO A 12 8.01 8.28 -3.12
N CYS A 13 7.87 9.51 -2.65
CA CYS A 13 7.49 9.83 -1.28
C CYS A 13 6.45 10.94 -1.31
N ALA A 14 5.39 10.81 -0.51
CA ALA A 14 4.50 11.91 -0.20
C ALA A 14 5.24 12.94 0.66
N GLU A 15 5.33 14.18 0.17
CA GLU A 15 5.74 15.34 0.95
C GLU A 15 4.53 15.86 1.72
N LEU A 16 4.59 15.75 3.04
CA LEU A 16 3.56 16.23 3.96
C LEU A 16 4.07 17.45 4.72
N ILE A 17 3.24 18.48 4.85
CA ILE A 17 3.57 19.74 5.54
C ILE A 17 2.67 19.94 6.75
N GLY A 18 3.29 20.17 7.90
CA GLY A 18 2.63 20.49 9.16
C GLY A 18 2.94 21.91 9.62
N TYR A 19 2.59 22.20 10.88
CA TYR A 19 2.83 23.49 11.53
C TYR A 19 4.31 23.93 11.45
N LYS A 20 4.54 25.24 11.24
CA LYS A 20 5.87 25.86 11.04
C LYS A 20 6.66 25.22 9.90
N ASP A 21 5.99 24.91 8.79
CA ASP A 21 6.57 24.30 7.58
C ASP A 21 7.35 23.01 7.83
N LYS A 22 7.03 22.30 8.92
CA LYS A 22 7.66 21.01 9.22
C LYS A 22 7.31 20.02 8.12
N ARG A 23 8.33 19.49 7.46
CA ARG A 23 8.17 18.53 6.37
C ARG A 23 8.34 17.10 6.85
N PHE A 24 7.53 16.22 6.31
CA PHE A 24 7.60 14.79 6.53
C PHE A 24 7.51 14.05 5.19
N PHE A 25 8.33 13.01 5.01
CA PHE A 25 8.45 12.31 3.72
C PHE A 25 8.16 10.83 3.90
N VAL A 26 6.98 10.40 3.47
CA VAL A 26 6.50 9.02 3.62
C VAL A 26 6.63 8.29 2.28
N PRO A 27 7.35 7.16 2.19
CA PRO A 27 7.39 6.35 0.97
C PRO A 27 5.99 5.86 0.59
N VAL A 28 5.65 5.91 -0.70
CA VAL A 28 4.35 5.49 -1.22
C VAL A 28 4.51 4.61 -2.45
N ASN A 29 3.50 3.80 -2.76
CA ASN A 29 3.45 2.95 -3.95
C ASN A 29 2.12 3.10 -4.71
N GLY A 30 2.17 2.78 -6.01
CA GLY A 30 1.02 2.92 -6.91
C GLY A 30 0.67 4.38 -7.25
N PRO A 31 -0.37 4.58 -8.08
CA PRO A 31 -0.89 5.90 -8.39
C PRO A 31 -1.77 6.45 -7.25
N GLU A 32 -2.08 7.73 -7.33
CA GLU A 32 -3.20 8.32 -6.57
C GLU A 32 -4.51 7.66 -6.98
N HIS A 33 -5.35 7.31 -6.02
CA HIS A 33 -6.66 6.72 -6.29
C HIS A 33 -7.62 6.89 -5.11
N SER A 34 -8.87 6.48 -5.31
CA SER A 34 -9.87 6.33 -4.26
C SER A 34 -10.44 4.92 -4.29
N ASP A 35 -10.90 4.42 -3.14
CA ASP A 35 -11.53 3.10 -3.02
C ASP A 35 -12.90 3.22 -2.33
N PRO A 36 -13.90 3.84 -2.99
CA PRO A 36 -15.23 3.99 -2.43
C PRO A 36 -15.89 2.63 -2.08
N GLN A 37 -15.54 1.55 -2.78
CA GLN A 37 -15.98 0.18 -2.47
C GLN A 37 -15.58 -0.29 -1.07
N PHE A 38 -14.54 0.31 -0.47
CA PHE A 38 -14.07 0.04 0.89
C PHE A 38 -14.35 1.20 1.87
N GLY A 39 -15.14 2.20 1.45
CA GLY A 39 -15.41 3.40 2.26
C GLY A 39 -14.26 4.41 2.29
N ALA A 40 -13.23 4.24 1.45
CA ALA A 40 -12.10 5.16 1.31
C ALA A 40 -12.28 6.06 0.07
N SER A 41 -13.38 6.82 0.04
CA SER A 41 -13.74 7.69 -1.09
C SER A 41 -12.77 8.85 -1.40
N PRO A 42 -12.04 9.45 -0.45
CA PRO A 42 -11.08 10.50 -0.77
C PRO A 42 -9.84 9.94 -1.48
N ASN A 43 -9.21 10.78 -2.30
CA ASN A 43 -7.96 10.42 -2.95
C ASN A 43 -6.85 10.19 -1.93
N HIS A 44 -6.06 9.15 -2.19
CA HIS A 44 -4.98 8.74 -1.34
C HIS A 44 -3.90 7.93 -2.07
N TYR A 45 -2.79 7.73 -1.37
CA TYR A 45 -1.71 6.82 -1.73
C TYR A 45 -1.57 5.74 -0.67
N HIS A 46 -1.08 4.57 -1.07
CA HIS A 46 -0.68 3.51 -0.14
C HIS A 46 0.77 3.72 0.31
N VAL A 47 1.06 3.35 1.56
CA VAL A 47 2.41 3.42 2.12
C VAL A 47 3.24 2.25 1.59
N ASP A 48 4.45 2.54 1.11
CA ASP A 48 5.41 1.51 0.73
C ASP A 48 6.27 1.09 1.92
N ALA A 49 5.85 0.03 2.61
CA ALA A 49 6.48 -0.45 3.84
C ALA A 49 7.91 -0.98 3.63
N ARG A 50 8.32 -1.26 2.39
CA ARG A 50 9.70 -1.66 2.07
C ARG A 50 10.70 -0.57 2.43
N PHE A 51 10.28 0.70 2.45
CA PHE A 51 11.16 1.86 2.60
C PHE A 51 10.93 2.66 3.89
N THR A 52 10.09 2.16 4.81
CA THR A 52 9.75 2.84 6.06
C THR A 52 10.76 2.52 7.17
N SER A 53 11.03 3.50 8.04
CA SER A 53 11.83 3.31 9.25
C SER A 53 10.96 2.83 10.42
N ASN A 54 11.57 2.36 11.51
CA ASN A 54 10.83 1.97 12.73
C ASN A 54 9.89 3.08 13.23
N LEU A 55 10.34 4.32 13.13
CA LEU A 55 9.53 5.49 13.46
C LEU A 55 8.28 5.59 12.57
N LEU A 56 8.42 5.44 11.25
CA LEU A 56 7.29 5.42 10.32
C LEU A 56 6.38 4.22 10.58
N ASN A 57 6.95 3.05 10.87
CA ASN A 57 6.17 1.85 11.17
C ASN A 57 5.23 2.07 12.35
N GLN A 58 5.70 2.73 13.41
CA GLN A 58 4.86 3.10 14.55
C GLN A 58 3.77 4.11 14.16
N GLN A 59 4.10 5.16 13.40
CA GLN A 59 3.13 6.19 13.01
C GLN A 59 2.02 5.66 12.10
N PHE A 60 2.37 4.74 11.21
CA PHE A 60 1.46 4.14 10.24
C PHE A 60 0.90 2.79 10.68
N TYR A 61 1.13 2.36 11.93
CA TYR A 61 0.70 1.06 12.44
C TYR A 61 1.05 -0.10 11.47
N ILE A 62 2.26 -0.08 10.93
CA ILE A 62 2.73 -1.11 10.00
C ILE A 62 3.01 -2.38 10.80
N GLN A 63 2.31 -3.46 10.46
CA GLN A 63 2.46 -4.79 11.03
C GLN A 63 3.03 -5.72 9.96
N SER A 64 4.24 -6.24 10.16
CA SER A 64 4.90 -7.18 9.23
C SER A 64 4.92 -6.70 7.77
N GLY A 65 5.04 -5.40 7.52
CA GLY A 65 5.03 -4.81 6.17
C GLY A 65 3.64 -4.41 5.65
N PHE A 66 2.59 -4.53 6.44
CA PHE A 66 1.21 -4.23 6.04
C PHE A 66 0.61 -3.10 6.87
N THR A 67 -0.18 -2.24 6.24
CA THR A 67 -0.93 -1.19 6.94
C THR A 67 -2.22 -0.85 6.20
N ASN A 68 -3.26 -0.48 6.94
CA ASN A 68 -4.50 0.08 6.40
C ASN A 68 -4.56 1.61 6.52
N LYS A 69 -3.47 2.27 6.94
CA LYS A 69 -3.38 3.73 7.00
C LYS A 69 -2.86 4.28 5.68
N PRO A 70 -3.72 4.92 4.87
CA PRO A 70 -3.28 5.56 3.65
C PRO A 70 -2.67 6.95 3.94
N ILE A 71 -2.08 7.54 2.90
CA ILE A 71 -1.74 8.96 2.86
C ILE A 71 -2.84 9.71 2.11
N TRP A 72 -3.62 10.49 2.82
CA TRP A 72 -4.71 11.27 2.23
C TRP A 72 -4.19 12.50 1.49
N VAL A 73 -4.76 12.77 0.32
CA VAL A 73 -4.44 13.95 -0.50
C VAL A 73 -5.24 15.17 -0.02
N ASP A 74 -6.56 15.04 0.04
CA ASP A 74 -7.48 16.15 0.37
C ASP A 74 -7.94 16.16 1.84
N LYS A 75 -7.29 15.36 2.70
CA LYS A 75 -7.59 15.31 4.14
C LYS A 75 -6.34 15.45 4.97
N LYS A 76 -6.54 15.83 6.24
CA LYS A 76 -5.47 15.86 7.23
C LYS A 76 -4.91 14.45 7.46
N ASN A 77 -3.59 14.35 7.46
CA ASN A 77 -2.83 13.19 7.89
C ASN A 77 -2.36 13.44 9.32
N ILE A 78 -2.60 12.51 10.24
CA ILE A 78 -2.16 12.65 11.64
C ILE A 78 -0.85 11.90 11.83
N ILE A 79 0.22 12.63 12.17
CA ILE A 79 1.56 12.10 12.40
C ILE A 79 2.09 12.73 13.69
N PHE A 80 2.51 11.91 14.65
CA PHE A 80 2.85 12.33 16.02
C PHE A 80 1.76 13.20 16.63
N GLU A 81 0.50 12.78 16.49
CA GLU A 81 -0.68 13.48 16.99
C GLU A 81 -0.87 14.90 16.45
N LYS A 82 -0.11 15.26 15.40
CA LYS A 82 -0.16 16.58 14.77
C LYS A 82 -0.69 16.48 13.34
N PRO A 83 -1.43 17.50 12.88
CA PRO A 83 -1.92 17.53 11.52
C PRO A 83 -0.81 17.85 10.53
N PHE A 84 -0.80 17.11 9.43
CA PHE A 84 -0.01 17.33 8.24
C PHE A 84 -0.91 17.24 6.99
N TYR A 85 -0.56 18.00 5.96
CA TYR A 85 -1.30 18.05 4.70
C TYR A 85 -0.41 17.60 3.56
N PHE A 86 -0.97 16.83 2.65
CA PHE A 86 -0.27 16.43 1.44
C PHE A 86 0.05 17.66 0.59
N ARG A 87 1.28 17.73 0.07
CA ARG A 87 1.70 18.77 -0.87
C ARG A 87 1.89 18.23 -2.28
N ARG A 88 2.68 17.15 -2.41
CA ARG A 88 3.05 16.54 -3.70
C ARG A 88 3.83 15.25 -3.49
N ILE A 89 4.04 14.51 -4.58
CA ILE A 89 5.04 13.46 -4.65
C ILE A 89 6.42 14.06 -4.93
N VAL A 90 7.42 13.62 -4.17
CA VAL A 90 8.84 13.90 -4.40
C VAL A 90 9.63 12.60 -4.39
N PHE A 91 10.75 12.56 -5.09
CA PHE A 91 11.63 11.40 -5.07
C PHE A 91 12.73 11.58 -4.01
N LYS A 92 12.91 10.56 -3.16
CA LYS A 92 13.95 10.53 -2.12
C LYS A 92 14.74 9.23 -2.18
N HIS A 93 16.02 9.28 -1.83
CA HIS A 93 16.79 8.06 -1.60
C HIS A 93 16.37 7.45 -0.27
N LYS A 94 15.85 6.23 -0.30
CA LYS A 94 15.41 5.48 0.87
C LYS A 94 16.06 4.10 0.86
N LEU A 95 16.49 3.66 2.04
CA LEU A 95 17.01 2.30 2.24
C LEU A 95 15.84 1.31 2.24
N CYS A 96 15.93 0.29 1.38
CA CYS A 96 15.04 -0.86 1.39
C CYS A 96 15.31 -1.71 2.64
N ARG A 97 14.29 -1.87 3.49
CA ARG A 97 14.34 -2.57 4.79
C ARG A 97 13.53 -3.86 4.80
N SER A 98 12.63 -4.03 3.84
CA SER A 98 11.78 -5.21 3.72
C SER A 98 11.49 -5.46 2.25
N ASP A 99 11.20 -6.70 1.91
CA ASP A 99 10.67 -7.16 0.63
C ASP A 99 9.13 -7.16 0.59
N VAL A 100 8.47 -6.82 1.71
CA VAL A 100 7.02 -6.85 1.90
C VAL A 100 6.44 -5.43 1.91
N SER A 101 5.31 -5.25 1.23
CA SER A 101 4.45 -4.08 1.36
C SER A 101 3.02 -4.43 0.98
N GLY A 102 2.04 -3.98 1.76
CA GLY A 102 0.66 -4.21 1.37
C GLY A 102 -0.35 -3.52 2.27
N ILE A 103 -1.62 -3.66 1.89
CA ILE A 103 -2.72 -3.31 2.78
C ILE A 103 -2.93 -4.41 3.82
N LEU A 104 -3.21 -3.99 5.05
CA LEU A 104 -3.71 -4.89 6.09
C LEU A 104 -5.23 -5.03 5.91
N GLY A 105 -5.70 -6.23 5.63
CA GLY A 105 -7.12 -6.49 5.36
C GLY A 105 -8.01 -6.32 6.60
N PRO A 106 -9.33 -6.13 6.43
CA PRO A 106 -10.28 -6.20 7.54
C PRO A 106 -10.18 -7.58 8.22
N ASN A 107 -10.14 -7.62 9.56
CA ASN A 107 -10.06 -8.88 10.29
C ASN A 107 -11.47 -9.52 10.35
N PRO A 108 -11.64 -10.79 9.93
CA PRO A 108 -12.95 -11.44 9.85
C PRO A 108 -13.65 -11.59 11.21
N SER A 109 -12.89 -11.63 12.31
CA SER A 109 -13.45 -11.77 13.66
C SER A 109 -14.09 -10.49 14.20
N ASN A 110 -13.64 -9.31 13.76
CA ASN A 110 -14.15 -8.02 14.26
C ASN A 110 -14.79 -7.13 13.18
N ARG A 111 -14.54 -7.39 11.91
CA ARG A 111 -15.08 -6.67 10.74
C ARG A 111 -15.52 -7.65 9.64
N PRO A 112 -16.44 -8.59 9.94
CA PRO A 112 -16.85 -9.63 9.00
C PRO A 112 -17.50 -9.07 7.73
N ALA A 113 -18.32 -8.00 7.85
CA ALA A 113 -19.02 -7.40 6.72
C ALA A 113 -18.04 -6.74 5.73
N GLU A 114 -17.04 -6.02 6.22
CA GLU A 114 -15.99 -5.44 5.37
C GLU A 114 -15.09 -6.50 4.75
N PHE A 115 -14.81 -7.58 5.49
CA PHE A 115 -14.09 -8.74 4.96
C PHE A 115 -14.84 -9.39 3.81
N GLU A 116 -16.14 -9.65 3.95
CA GLU A 116 -16.98 -10.21 2.88
C GLU A 116 -17.05 -9.29 1.65
N LYS A 117 -17.19 -7.98 1.86
CA LYS A 117 -17.12 -6.99 0.77
C LYS A 117 -15.79 -7.07 0.03
N TYR A 118 -14.68 -7.18 0.77
CA TYR A 118 -13.36 -7.31 0.18
C TYR A 118 -13.21 -8.58 -0.64
N GLN A 119 -13.64 -9.73 -0.10
CA GLN A 119 -13.62 -11.00 -0.82
C GLN A 119 -14.45 -10.95 -2.09
N THR A 120 -15.64 -10.34 -2.03
CA THR A 120 -16.54 -10.20 -3.18
C THR A 120 -15.92 -9.32 -4.26
N TRP A 121 -15.35 -8.18 -3.87
CA TRP A 121 -14.60 -7.32 -4.77
C TRP A 121 -13.43 -8.08 -5.43
N ALA A 122 -12.62 -8.81 -4.65
CA ALA A 122 -11.46 -9.53 -5.16
C ALA A 122 -11.85 -10.67 -6.12
N LYS A 123 -12.96 -11.37 -5.86
CA LYS A 123 -13.52 -12.39 -6.76
C LYS A 123 -13.86 -11.81 -8.14
N GLY A 124 -14.30 -10.57 -8.22
CA GLY A 124 -14.56 -9.85 -9.47
C GLY A 124 -13.33 -9.64 -10.37
N PHE A 125 -12.12 -9.95 -9.87
CA PHE A 125 -10.89 -9.89 -10.65
C PHE A 125 -10.37 -11.24 -11.12
N LEU A 126 -10.92 -12.37 -10.63
CA LEU A 126 -10.44 -13.71 -11.01
C LEU A 126 -10.45 -13.89 -12.54
N GLY A 127 -9.35 -14.41 -13.08
CA GLY A 127 -9.16 -14.64 -14.52
C GLY A 127 -8.86 -13.37 -15.34
N LYS A 128 -8.89 -12.17 -14.75
CA LYS A 128 -8.50 -10.95 -15.48
C LYS A 128 -7.02 -10.98 -15.81
N LYS A 129 -6.69 -10.62 -17.06
CA LYS A 129 -5.31 -10.61 -17.58
C LYS A 129 -4.50 -9.45 -17.01
N CYS A 130 -3.24 -9.74 -16.70
CA CYS A 130 -2.28 -8.83 -16.12
C CYS A 130 -1.33 -8.30 -17.20
N HIS A 131 -1.79 -7.33 -17.98
CA HIS A 131 -1.03 -6.81 -19.11
C HIS A 131 0.29 -6.17 -18.67
N GLY A 132 1.41 -6.62 -19.25
CA GLY A 132 2.75 -6.16 -18.88
C GLY A 132 3.16 -6.52 -17.45
N GLY A 133 2.58 -7.59 -16.87
CA GLY A 133 2.86 -8.02 -15.50
C GLY A 133 2.35 -7.05 -14.44
N LYS A 134 1.30 -6.27 -14.76
CA LYS A 134 0.72 -5.26 -13.87
C LYS A 134 -0.68 -5.66 -13.43
N CYS A 135 -1.03 -5.24 -12.22
CA CYS A 135 -2.35 -5.46 -11.66
C CYS A 135 -3.44 -4.79 -12.52
N PRO A 136 -4.52 -5.51 -12.90
CA PRO A 136 -5.60 -4.97 -13.73
C PRO A 136 -6.49 -3.96 -13.00
N HIS A 137 -6.27 -3.70 -11.71
CA HIS A 137 -6.98 -2.67 -10.95
C HIS A 137 -6.44 -1.26 -11.27
N TYR A 138 -5.22 -0.97 -10.81
CA TYR A 138 -4.57 0.34 -10.97
C TYR A 138 -3.20 0.27 -11.65
N GLY A 139 -2.94 -0.77 -12.44
CA GLY A 139 -1.70 -0.91 -13.21
C GLY A 139 -0.43 -0.98 -12.36
N THR A 140 -0.55 -1.32 -11.07
CA THR A 140 0.59 -1.39 -10.15
C THR A 140 1.36 -2.69 -10.34
N GLU A 141 2.69 -2.60 -10.26
CA GLU A 141 3.55 -3.78 -10.34
C GLU A 141 3.33 -4.70 -9.15
N PHE A 142 3.29 -6.00 -9.42
CA PHE A 142 3.26 -7.00 -8.36
C PHE A 142 4.59 -7.05 -7.62
N ILE A 143 4.51 -7.44 -6.35
CA ILE A 143 5.66 -7.83 -5.54
C ILE A 143 5.58 -9.31 -5.23
N GLU A 144 6.72 -9.93 -4.96
CA GLU A 144 6.80 -11.35 -4.64
C GLU A 144 7.55 -11.53 -3.32
N THR A 145 6.94 -12.24 -2.37
CA THR A 145 7.56 -12.64 -1.10
C THR A 145 7.09 -14.04 -0.74
N ASN A 146 7.98 -14.87 -0.22
CA ASN A 146 7.67 -16.25 0.18
C ASN A 146 6.91 -17.06 -0.90
N GLY A 147 7.24 -16.86 -2.18
CA GLY A 147 6.59 -17.53 -3.31
C GLY A 147 5.16 -17.06 -3.63
N VAL A 148 4.67 -16.00 -2.98
CA VAL A 148 3.38 -15.39 -3.25
C VAL A 148 3.58 -14.07 -3.99
N ARG A 149 2.98 -13.97 -5.18
CA ARG A 149 3.01 -12.78 -6.02
C ARG A 149 1.70 -12.01 -5.93
N TYR A 150 1.74 -10.78 -5.41
CA TYR A 150 0.54 -10.02 -5.09
C TYR A 150 0.69 -8.52 -5.30
N CYS A 151 -0.44 -7.84 -5.48
CA CYS A 151 -0.51 -6.40 -5.64
C CYS A 151 -0.29 -5.73 -4.28
N PRO A 152 0.68 -4.82 -4.14
CA PRO A 152 0.98 -4.19 -2.86
C PRO A 152 -0.03 -3.09 -2.49
N LEU A 153 -1.05 -2.83 -3.32
CA LEU A 153 -2.17 -1.94 -2.97
C LEU A 153 -3.28 -2.72 -2.28
N HIS A 154 -3.83 -3.72 -2.98
CA HIS A 154 -5.07 -4.40 -2.57
C HIS A 154 -4.97 -5.93 -2.61
N GLY A 155 -3.76 -6.47 -2.49
CA GLY A 155 -3.55 -7.90 -2.26
C GLY A 155 -3.94 -8.84 -3.39
N LEU A 156 -4.44 -8.38 -4.55
CA LEU A 156 -4.77 -9.25 -5.68
C LEU A 156 -3.57 -10.11 -6.06
N ARG A 157 -3.76 -11.44 -6.07
CA ARG A 157 -2.71 -12.43 -6.28
C ARG A 157 -2.72 -12.85 -7.74
N THR A 158 -1.54 -12.95 -8.33
CA THR A 158 -1.35 -13.42 -9.70
C THR A 158 -0.65 -14.78 -9.70
N ASP A 159 -0.70 -15.47 -10.83
CA ASP A 159 0.09 -16.67 -11.08
C ASP A 159 1.60 -16.34 -11.12
N LYS A 160 2.44 -17.37 -11.29
CA LYS A 160 3.89 -17.18 -11.31
C LYS A 160 4.35 -16.27 -12.45
N GLU A 161 3.67 -16.32 -13.59
CA GLU A 161 4.01 -15.56 -14.80
C GLU A 161 3.46 -14.13 -14.80
N SER A 162 2.68 -13.75 -13.79
CA SER A 162 1.95 -12.48 -13.80
C SER A 162 1.02 -12.34 -15.01
N SER A 163 0.41 -13.44 -15.44
CA SER A 163 -0.44 -13.50 -16.63
C SER A 163 -1.90 -13.20 -16.29
N GLU A 164 -2.37 -13.61 -15.10
CA GLU A 164 -3.76 -13.42 -14.67
C GLU A 164 -3.92 -13.42 -13.14
N ILE A 165 -5.06 -12.91 -12.69
CA ILE A 165 -5.43 -12.95 -11.27
C ILE A 165 -6.01 -14.31 -10.89
N VAL A 166 -5.39 -14.96 -9.91
CA VAL A 166 -5.73 -16.31 -9.42
C VAL A 166 -6.15 -16.32 -7.95
N GLY A 167 -6.35 -15.15 -7.35
CA GLY A 167 -6.82 -15.02 -5.98
C GLY A 167 -6.50 -13.67 -5.37
N TYR A 168 -6.41 -13.65 -4.05
CA TYR A 168 -5.97 -12.51 -3.27
C TYR A 168 -5.18 -13.00 -2.06
N PHE A 169 -4.33 -12.12 -1.55
CA PHE A 169 -3.48 -12.30 -0.39
C PHE A 169 -3.72 -11.12 0.54
N LEU A 170 -4.37 -11.40 1.66
CA LEU A 170 -4.61 -10.45 2.73
C LEU A 170 -4.12 -11.06 4.04
N PRO A 171 -2.99 -10.60 4.59
CA PRO A 171 -2.68 -10.91 5.97
C PRO A 171 -3.74 -10.24 6.86
N ASN A 172 -4.28 -11.02 7.79
CA ASN A 172 -5.21 -10.49 8.78
C ASN A 172 -4.44 -9.60 9.76
N ALA A 173 -5.06 -8.50 10.19
CA ALA A 173 -4.62 -7.77 11.37
C ALA A 173 -4.64 -8.73 12.57
N GLY A 174 -3.49 -8.95 13.21
CA GLY A 174 -3.39 -9.66 14.48
C GLY A 174 -4.06 -8.89 15.61
#